data_AF-A0A351EJD7-F1
#
_entry.id   AF-A0A351EJD7-F1
#
_cell.length_a   1.000
_cell.length_b   1.000
_cell.length_c   1.000
_cell.angle_alpha   90.00
_cell.angle_beta   90.00
_cell.angle_gamma   90.00
#
_symmetry.space_group_name_H-M   'P 1'
#
loop_
_entity.id
_entity.type
_entity.pdbx_description
1 polymer ?
#
loop_
_entity_poly.entity_id
_entity_poly.type
_entity_poly.pdbx_seq_one_letter_code
_entity_poly.pdbx_strand_id
1 'polypeptide(L)'
;HGVMNTDNMSILGLTIDYGPYGWLDNYDPHWTPNTTDAQQRRYRFGNQPSVAHWNLLQLANALYPLVGEVEPLEEALEHYSQHFEKSWSTMMAAKLGLPSLADPRDSELAESVLTLLQSVETDMTIFWRELANVDCSGSSEL
;
A
#
# COMPACT_ATOMS: atom_id res chain seq x y z
N HIS A 1 -2.73 -7.37 -6.54
CA HIS A 1 -3.91 -8.18 -6.92
C HIS A 1 -4.05 -8.36 -8.43
N GLY A 2 -3.97 -7.29 -9.22
CA GLY A 2 -4.07 -7.36 -10.70
C GLY A 2 -5.49 -7.21 -11.27
N VAL A 3 -6.55 -7.46 -10.47
CA VAL A 3 -7.95 -7.28 -10.86
C VAL A 3 -8.79 -6.86 -9.65
N MET A 4 -8.74 -5.58 -9.28
CA MET A 4 -9.52 -5.03 -8.16
C MET A 4 -10.84 -4.41 -8.65
N ASN A 5 -11.61 -5.18 -9.41
CA ASN A 5 -12.98 -4.80 -9.74
C ASN A 5 -13.84 -4.84 -8.46
N THR A 6 -14.99 -4.14 -8.45
CA THR A 6 -15.87 -4.05 -7.27
C THR A 6 -16.44 -5.39 -6.84
N ASP A 7 -16.67 -6.32 -7.77
CA ASP A 7 -17.11 -7.70 -7.52
C ASP A 7 -16.03 -8.56 -6.83
N ASN A 8 -14.76 -8.16 -6.93
CA ASN A 8 -13.63 -8.81 -6.26
C ASN A 8 -13.26 -8.16 -4.91
N MET A 9 -14.10 -7.25 -4.41
CA MET A 9 -13.93 -6.64 -3.09
C MET A 9 -14.82 -7.36 -2.07
N SER A 10 -14.22 -8.24 -1.28
CA SER A 10 -14.93 -8.92 -0.19
C SER A 10 -15.45 -7.91 0.83
N ILE A 11 -16.74 -7.97 1.16
CA ILE A 11 -17.34 -7.13 2.22
C ILE A 11 -16.69 -7.33 3.60
N LEU A 12 -16.07 -8.50 3.82
CA LEU A 12 -15.32 -8.83 5.04
C LEU A 12 -13.86 -8.32 5.03
N GLY A 13 -13.40 -7.67 3.96
CA GLY A 13 -12.00 -7.22 3.83
C GLY A 13 -10.99 -8.33 3.54
N LEU A 14 -11.43 -9.50 3.07
CA LEU A 14 -10.57 -10.62 2.70
C LEU A 14 -10.02 -10.45 1.28
N THR A 15 -8.77 -10.90 1.04
CA THR A 15 -8.25 -11.06 -0.32
C THR A 15 -8.94 -12.26 -0.98
N ILE A 16 -9.53 -12.04 -2.16
CA ILE A 16 -10.29 -13.06 -2.90
C ILE A 16 -9.93 -13.01 -4.39
N ASP A 17 -10.49 -13.95 -5.17
CA ASP A 17 -10.35 -14.04 -6.63
C ASP A 17 -8.90 -13.92 -7.16
N TYR A 18 -8.09 -14.91 -6.78
CA TYR A 18 -6.71 -15.05 -7.21
C TYR A 18 -6.62 -15.45 -8.69
N GLY A 19 -6.66 -14.45 -9.57
CA GLY A 19 -6.38 -14.58 -11.00
C GLY A 19 -4.93 -14.20 -11.33
N PRO A 20 -4.70 -13.13 -12.11
CA PRO A 20 -3.35 -12.66 -12.43
C PRO A 20 -2.77 -11.83 -11.27
N TYR A 21 -2.57 -12.45 -10.11
CA TYR A 21 -1.84 -11.84 -9.01
C TYR A 21 -0.35 -12.12 -9.14
N GLY A 22 0.46 -11.37 -8.40
CA GLY A 22 1.85 -11.72 -8.19
C GLY A 22 2.46 -10.90 -7.07
N TRP A 23 3.63 -11.34 -6.66
CA TRP A 23 4.50 -10.64 -5.71
C TRP A 23 5.50 -9.79 -6.50
N LEU A 24 5.94 -8.69 -5.91
CA LEU A 24 7.07 -7.94 -6.47
C LEU A 24 8.36 -8.75 -6.24
N ASP A 25 9.12 -8.95 -7.31
CA ASP A 25 10.54 -9.28 -7.23
C ASP A 25 11.28 -7.95 -7.01
N ASN A 26 11.68 -7.27 -8.09
CA ASN A 26 12.22 -5.92 -8.01
C ASN A 26 11.12 -4.93 -7.57
N TYR A 27 11.45 -4.01 -6.67
CA TYR A 27 10.52 -2.98 -6.23
C TYR A 27 10.20 -2.02 -7.39
N ASP A 28 8.99 -2.12 -7.93
CA ASP A 28 8.45 -1.18 -8.91
C ASP A 28 7.00 -0.82 -8.56
N PRO A 29 6.71 0.42 -8.12
CA PRO A 29 5.34 0.86 -7.85
C PRO A 29 4.46 0.90 -9.11
N HIS A 30 5.05 0.89 -10.31
CA HIS A 30 4.33 0.87 -11.57
C HIS A 30 4.08 -0.54 -12.13
N TRP A 31 4.55 -1.58 -11.44
CA TRP A 31 4.40 -2.95 -11.87
C TRP A 31 2.96 -3.43 -11.74
N THR A 32 2.50 -4.18 -12.75
CA THR A 32 1.21 -4.88 -12.73
C THR A 32 1.42 -6.34 -13.15
N PRO A 33 0.86 -7.31 -12.42
CA PRO A 33 0.89 -8.72 -12.84
C PRO A 33 -0.11 -9.03 -13.96
N ASN A 34 -1.10 -8.15 -14.18
CA ASN A 34 -2.16 -8.39 -15.14
C ASN A 34 -1.78 -7.88 -16.54
N THR A 35 -1.51 -8.82 -17.44
CA THR A 35 -1.14 -8.54 -18.84
C THR A 35 -2.24 -7.82 -19.62
N THR A 36 -3.52 -8.01 -19.26
CA THR A 36 -4.64 -7.30 -19.90
C THR A 36 -4.78 -5.85 -19.42
N ASP A 37 -4.26 -5.53 -18.24
CA ASP A 37 -4.13 -4.17 -17.70
C ASP A 37 -2.74 -3.56 -18.00
N ALA A 38 -1.91 -4.19 -18.84
CA ALA A 38 -0.53 -3.74 -19.06
C ALA A 38 -0.42 -2.30 -19.65
N GLN A 39 -1.45 -1.88 -20.40
CA GLN A 39 -1.49 -0.55 -21.03
C GLN A 39 -2.00 0.53 -20.07
N GLN A 40 -3.12 0.31 -19.40
CA GLN A 40 -3.74 1.31 -18.50
C GLN A 40 -3.07 1.30 -17.12
N ARG A 41 -2.59 0.14 -16.69
CA ARG A 41 -1.97 -0.11 -15.39
C ARG A 41 -2.84 0.39 -14.24
N ARG A 42 -4.16 0.23 -14.37
CA ARG A 42 -5.15 0.63 -13.37
C ARG A 42 -4.86 -0.06 -12.04
N TYR A 43 -4.49 -1.33 -12.06
CA TYR A 43 -4.29 -2.17 -10.87
C TYR A 43 -2.81 -2.38 -10.50
N ARG A 44 -1.91 -1.53 -11.01
CA ARG A 44 -0.49 -1.54 -10.64
C ARG A 44 -0.28 -1.37 -9.15
N PHE A 45 0.82 -1.92 -8.63
CA PHE A 45 1.14 -2.01 -7.21
C PHE A 45 0.86 -0.72 -6.43
N GLY A 46 1.49 0.39 -6.82
CA GLY A 46 1.36 1.68 -6.12
C GLY A 46 -0.02 2.34 -6.24
N ASN A 47 -0.89 1.91 -7.18
CA ASN A 47 -2.22 2.48 -7.37
C ASN A 47 -3.32 1.72 -6.60
N GLN A 48 -3.02 0.53 -6.05
CA GLN A 48 -4.01 -0.31 -5.38
C GLN A 48 -4.73 0.39 -4.21
N PRO A 49 -4.08 1.25 -3.38
CA PRO A 49 -4.78 1.99 -2.33
C PRO A 49 -5.86 2.95 -2.88
N SER A 50 -5.52 3.72 -3.91
CA SER A 50 -6.47 4.64 -4.55
C SER A 50 -7.62 3.89 -5.24
N VAL A 51 -7.35 2.72 -5.83
CA VAL A 51 -8.39 1.86 -6.39
C VAL A 51 -9.33 1.32 -5.31
N ALA A 52 -8.80 0.91 -4.16
CA ALA A 52 -9.63 0.46 -3.04
C ALA A 52 -10.51 1.60 -2.49
N HIS A 53 -9.98 2.81 -2.34
CA HIS A 53 -10.78 4.00 -2.00
C HIS A 53 -11.89 4.23 -3.04
N TRP A 54 -11.58 4.16 -4.34
CA TRP A 54 -12.58 4.30 -5.40
C TRP A 54 -13.66 3.22 -5.32
N ASN A 55 -13.30 1.96 -5.04
CA ASN A 55 -14.29 0.89 -4.85
C ASN A 55 -15.18 1.11 -3.62
N LEU A 56 -14.62 1.66 -2.52
CA LEU A 56 -15.41 2.04 -1.35
C LEU A 56 -16.38 3.18 -1.66
N LEU A 57 -15.99 4.14 -2.50
CA LEU A 57 -16.90 5.18 -2.98
C LEU A 57 -18.06 4.57 -3.80
N GLN A 58 -17.81 3.56 -4.63
CA GLN A 58 -18.87 2.85 -5.34
C GLN A 58 -19.82 2.13 -4.37
N LEU A 59 -19.29 1.54 -3.30
CA LEU A 59 -20.10 0.92 -2.23
C LEU A 59 -20.93 1.98 -1.48
N ALA A 60 -20.34 3.12 -1.14
CA ALA A 60 -21.03 4.24 -0.49
C ALA A 60 -22.22 4.72 -1.35
N ASN A 61 -22.01 4.91 -2.65
CA ASN A 61 -23.08 5.26 -3.60
C ASN A 61 -24.21 4.23 -3.62
N ALA A 62 -23.89 2.94 -3.50
CA ALA A 62 -24.90 1.88 -3.44
C ALA A 62 -25.68 1.86 -2.11
N LEU A 63 -25.06 2.31 -1.02
CA LEU A 63 -25.68 2.40 0.31
C LEU A 63 -26.45 3.72 0.52
N TYR A 64 -26.15 4.76 -0.25
CA TYR A 64 -26.78 6.08 -0.12
C TYR A 64 -28.33 6.04 -0.08
N PRO A 65 -29.04 5.27 -0.92
CA PRO A 65 -30.51 5.20 -0.84
C PRO A 65 -31.07 4.70 0.50
N LEU A 66 -30.25 3.95 1.27
CA LEU A 66 -30.62 3.46 2.60
C LEU A 66 -30.22 4.44 3.71
N VAL A 67 -29.08 5.14 3.55
CA VAL A 67 -28.56 6.10 4.54
C VAL A 67 -29.31 7.42 4.46
N GLY A 68 -29.55 7.93 3.25
CA GLY A 68 -30.27 9.19 3.01
C GLY A 68 -29.47 10.47 3.26
N GLU A 69 -28.20 10.35 3.67
CA GLU A 69 -27.30 11.46 4.01
C GLU A 69 -25.92 11.20 3.39
N VAL A 70 -25.22 12.27 2.99
CA VAL A 70 -23.91 12.19 2.33
C VAL A 70 -22.79 12.19 3.37
N GLU A 71 -22.95 12.99 4.41
CA GLU A 71 -21.93 13.27 5.42
C GLU A 71 -21.40 12.00 6.10
N PRO A 72 -22.24 11.03 6.56
CA PRO A 72 -21.72 9.80 7.18
C PRO A 72 -20.93 8.91 6.21
N LEU A 73 -21.24 8.97 4.91
CA LEU A 73 -20.55 8.20 3.88
C LEU A 73 -19.20 8.83 3.54
N GLU A 74 -19.13 10.15 3.47
CA GLU A 74 -17.88 10.90 3.29
C GLU A 74 -16.93 10.69 4.48
N GLU A 75 -17.45 10.76 5.71
CA GLU A 75 -16.68 10.46 6.92
C GLU A 75 -16.09 9.04 6.91
N ALA A 76 -16.85 8.05 6.44
CA ALA A 76 -16.39 6.68 6.32
C ALA A 76 -15.27 6.52 5.27
N LEU A 77 -15.33 7.26 4.15
CA LEU A 77 -14.28 7.27 3.13
C LEU A 77 -13.01 7.96 3.64
N GLU A 78 -13.15 9.07 4.35
CA GLU A 78 -12.02 9.76 5.00
C GLU A 78 -11.32 8.85 6.02
N HIS A 79 -12.11 8.09 6.80
CA HIS A 79 -11.56 7.13 7.75
C HIS A 79 -10.73 6.03 7.06
N TYR A 80 -11.07 5.60 5.84
CA TYR A 80 -10.23 4.68 5.07
C TYR A 80 -8.85 5.28 4.79
N SER A 81 -8.80 6.53 4.29
CA SER A 81 -7.55 7.18 3.92
C SER A 81 -6.62 7.30 5.12
N GLN A 82 -7.14 7.79 6.25
CA GLN A 82 -6.38 7.91 7.50
C GLN A 82 -5.92 6.55 8.03
N HIS A 83 -6.78 5.53 7.97
CA HIS A 83 -6.44 4.19 8.44
C HIS A 83 -5.38 3.53 7.56
N PHE A 84 -5.46 3.70 6.24
CA PHE A 84 -4.46 3.21 5.30
C PHE A 84 -3.10 3.86 5.55
N GLU A 85 -3.04 5.18 5.62
CA GLU A 85 -1.80 5.94 5.87
C GLU A 85 -1.14 5.54 7.19
N LYS A 86 -1.93 5.47 8.27
CA LYS A 86 -1.44 5.04 9.58
C LYS A 86 -0.90 3.61 9.56
N SER A 87 -1.62 2.69 8.90
CA SER A 87 -1.22 1.28 8.81
C SER A 87 0.05 1.12 7.97
N TRP A 88 0.15 1.85 6.86
CA TRP A 88 1.33 1.88 6.00
C TRP A 88 2.55 2.43 6.75
N SER A 89 2.39 3.56 7.45
CA SER A 89 3.46 4.18 8.25
C SER A 89 3.94 3.24 9.37
N THR A 90 3.01 2.59 10.06
CA THR A 90 3.34 1.61 11.13
C THR A 90 4.11 0.42 10.56
N MET A 91 3.65 -0.14 9.43
CA MET A 91 4.34 -1.24 8.74
C MET A 91 5.74 -0.81 8.30
N MET A 92 5.89 0.39 7.74
CA MET A 92 7.17 0.88 7.23
C MET A 92 8.17 1.16 8.35
N ALA A 93 7.74 1.79 9.44
CA ALA A 93 8.56 1.96 10.65
C ALA A 93 9.07 0.60 11.16
N ALA A 94 8.18 -0.38 11.28
CA ALA A 94 8.55 -1.73 11.73
C ALA A 94 9.56 -2.40 10.79
N LYS A 95 9.42 -2.22 9.47
CA LYS A 95 10.39 -2.73 8.47
C LYS A 95 11.76 -2.09 8.58
N LEU A 96 11.83 -0.82 8.95
CA LEU A 96 13.07 -0.07 9.20
C LEU A 96 13.64 -0.31 10.60
N GLY A 97 12.93 -1.02 11.48
CA GLY A 97 13.31 -1.18 12.88
C GLY A 97 13.11 0.08 13.74
N LEU A 98 12.27 1.02 13.27
CA LEU A 98 11.97 2.28 13.96
C LEU A 98 10.70 2.15 14.81
N PRO A 99 10.57 2.92 15.91
CA PRO A 99 9.37 2.90 16.74
C PRO A 99 8.16 3.56 16.06
N SER A 100 8.37 4.55 15.19
CA SER A 100 7.36 5.24 14.40
C SER A 100 8.02 6.09 13.31
N LEU A 101 7.26 6.64 12.37
CA LEU A 101 7.73 7.67 11.42
C LEU A 101 7.32 9.10 11.82
N ALA A 102 7.10 9.35 13.12
CA ALA A 102 6.62 10.66 13.59
C ALA A 102 7.68 11.78 13.45
N ASP A 103 8.97 11.43 13.47
CA ASP A 103 10.04 12.36 13.14
C ASP A 103 10.10 12.55 11.61
N PRO A 104 10.12 13.80 11.09
CA PRO A 104 10.24 14.04 9.66
C PRO A 104 11.44 13.34 9.01
N ARG A 105 12.54 13.15 9.74
CA ARG A 105 13.74 12.46 9.24
C ARG A 105 13.50 10.97 9.01
N ASP A 106 12.66 10.34 9.83
CA ASP A 106 12.30 8.93 9.69
C ASP A 106 11.38 8.72 8.49
N SER A 107 10.44 9.65 8.27
CA SER A 107 9.58 9.67 7.07
C SER A 107 10.41 9.89 5.79
N GLU A 108 11.33 10.86 5.80
CA GLU A 108 12.24 11.12 4.68
C GLU A 108 13.14 9.90 4.38
N LEU A 109 13.62 9.20 5.41
CA LEU A 109 14.36 7.96 5.26
C LEU A 109 13.50 6.88 4.57
N ALA A 110 12.27 6.69 5.01
CA ALA A 110 11.35 5.72 4.41
C ALA A 110 11.11 5.98 2.92
N GLU A 111 10.88 7.23 2.54
CA GLU A 111 10.72 7.64 1.14
C GLU A 111 12.00 7.45 0.33
N SER A 112 13.15 7.82 0.91
CA SER A 112 14.46 7.70 0.28
C SER A 112 14.83 6.25 0.01
N VAL A 113 14.54 5.35 0.96
CA VAL A 113 14.75 3.91 0.78
C VAL A 113 13.93 3.39 -0.39
N LEU A 114 12.62 3.67 -0.44
CA LEU A 114 11.77 3.19 -1.53
C LEU A 114 12.20 3.76 -2.90
N THR A 115 12.61 5.03 -2.93
CA THR A 115 13.17 5.67 -4.14
C THR A 115 14.44 4.96 -4.59
N LEU A 116 15.33 4.62 -3.66
CA LEU A 116 16.55 3.89 -3.95
C LEU A 116 16.25 2.49 -4.49
N LEU A 117 15.39 1.72 -3.82
CA LEU A 117 15.01 0.37 -4.25
C LEU A 117 14.46 0.36 -5.68
N GLN A 118 13.67 1.36 -6.05
CA GLN A 118 13.16 1.51 -7.40
C GLN A 118 14.29 1.82 -8.39
N SER A 119 15.19 2.75 -8.04
CA SER A 119 16.24 3.22 -8.95
C SER A 119 17.29 2.17 -9.33
N VAL A 120 17.55 1.22 -8.43
CA VAL A 120 18.55 0.15 -8.63
C VAL A 120 17.91 -1.22 -8.83
N GLU A 121 16.59 -1.26 -9.05
CA GLU A 121 15.81 -2.47 -9.31
C GLU A 121 16.03 -3.56 -8.24
N THR A 122 16.01 -3.17 -6.96
CA THR A 122 16.31 -4.09 -5.85
C THR A 122 15.15 -5.04 -5.58
N ASP A 123 15.46 -6.30 -5.32
CA ASP A 123 14.49 -7.27 -4.81
C ASP A 123 13.87 -6.78 -3.49
N MET A 124 12.55 -6.58 -3.52
CA MET A 124 11.79 -6.01 -2.41
C MET A 124 11.89 -6.89 -1.17
N THR A 125 11.79 -8.20 -1.31
CA THR A 125 11.70 -9.12 -0.16
C THR A 125 13.07 -9.32 0.48
N ILE A 126 14.09 -9.55 -0.34
CA ILE A 126 15.46 -9.78 0.10
C ILE A 126 16.01 -8.54 0.80
N PHE A 127 15.77 -7.34 0.26
CA PHE A 127 16.23 -6.10 0.90
C PHE A 127 15.79 -5.99 2.37
N TRP A 128 14.48 -6.12 2.63
CA TRP A 128 13.96 -6.02 4.00
C TRP A 128 14.46 -7.16 4.89
N ARG A 129 14.71 -8.35 4.31
CA ARG A 129 15.23 -9.49 5.06
C ARG A 129 16.68 -9.27 5.48
N GLU A 130 17.51 -8.76 4.59
CA GLU A 130 18.93 -8.46 4.88
C GLU A 130 19.08 -7.24 5.77
N LEU A 131 18.22 -6.22 5.63
CA LEU A 131 18.21 -5.07 6.54
C LEU A 131 18.03 -5.49 8.00
N ALA A 132 17.19 -6.50 8.26
CA ALA A 132 16.97 -7.02 9.61
C ALA A 132 18.21 -7.71 10.22
N ASN A 133 19.23 -8.03 9.43
CA ASN A 133 20.50 -8.61 9.88
C ASN A 133 21.58 -7.54 10.13
N VAL A 134 21.32 -6.26 9.81
CA VAL A 134 22.29 -5.19 10.02
C VAL A 134 22.50 -4.97 11.51
N ASP A 135 23.76 -5.04 11.94
CA ASP A 135 24.15 -4.82 13.33
C ASP A 135 24.13 -3.32 13.66
N CYS A 136 23.18 -2.91 14.49
CA CYS A 136 23.05 -1.53 14.96
C CYS A 136 23.89 -1.24 16.22
N SER A 137 24.62 -2.23 16.77
CA SER A 137 25.38 -2.07 18.01
C SER A 137 26.71 -1.31 17.84
N GLY A 138 27.14 -1.03 16.60
CA GLY A 138 28.41 -0.38 16.28
C GLY A 138 28.40 1.15 16.16
N SER A 139 27.26 1.83 16.26
CA SER A 139 27.14 3.26 15.92
C SER A 139 27.25 4.20 17.12
N SER A 140 28.23 4.00 18.01
CA SER A 140 28.51 4.92 19.13
C SER A 140 29.74 5.83 18.94
N GLU A 141 30.40 5.81 17.78
CA GLU A 141 31.55 6.67 17.50
C GLU A 141 31.52 7.25 16.08
N LEU A 142 30.73 8.30 15.87
CA LEU A 142 30.96 9.39 14.90
C LEU A 142 30.34 10.67 15.48
#